data_AF-G8UK62-F1
#
_entry.id   AF-G8UK62-F1
#
_cell.length_a   1.000
_cell.length_b   1.000
_cell.length_c   1.000
_cell.angle_alpha   90.00
_cell.angle_beta   90.00
_cell.angle_gamma   90.00
#
_symmetry.space_group_name_H-M   'P 1'
#
loop_
_entity.id
_entity.type
_entity.pdbx_description
1 polymer ?
#
loop_
_entity_poly.entity_id
_entity_poly.type
_entity_poly.pdbx_seq_one_letter_code
_entity_poly.pdbx_strand_id
1 'polypeptide(L)' 'MYSGKTFNKFGALNHHCENLLIYDWNGNPVKRYILDIPLYSMRYNRETHSIYGIAYNPEGILIEYEL' A
#
# COMPACT_ATOMS: atom_id res chain seq x y z
N MET A 1 -5.15 -5.81 0.22
CA MET A 1 -5.13 -4.41 0.69
C MET A 1 -6.52 -4.05 1.17
N TYR A 2 -6.62 -3.42 2.33
CA TYR A 2 -7.87 -2.96 2.90
C TYR A 2 -7.74 -1.48 3.24
N SER A 3 -8.61 -0.64 2.69
CA SER A 3 -8.54 0.82 2.83
C SER A 3 -9.60 1.39 3.78
N GLY A 4 -10.56 0.57 4.22
CA GLY A 4 -11.77 1.03 4.93
C GLY A 4 -12.71 1.91 4.10
N LYS A 5 -12.40 2.14 2.81
CA LYS A 5 -13.18 2.98 1.90
C LYS A 5 -14.20 2.14 1.13
N THR A 6 -15.45 2.58 1.10
CA THR A 6 -16.52 1.94 0.33
C THR A 6 -16.62 2.52 -1.07
N PHE A 7 -16.99 1.69 -2.05
CA PHE A 7 -17.17 2.15 -3.43
C PHE A 7 -18.21 3.26 -3.55
N ASN A 8 -19.32 3.17 -2.80
CA ASN A 8 -20.41 4.17 -2.85
C ASN A 8 -19.95 5.60 -2.49
N LYS A 9 -18.92 5.74 -1.65
CA LYS A 9 -18.42 7.05 -1.21
C LYS A 9 -17.15 7.49 -1.93
N PHE A 10 -16.30 6.55 -2.34
CA PHE A 10 -14.96 6.84 -2.86
C PHE A 10 -14.74 6.38 -4.31
N GLY A 11 -15.72 5.74 -4.94
CA GLY A 11 -15.64 5.26 -6.31
C GLY A 11 -14.40 4.38 -6.53
N ALA A 12 -13.67 4.64 -7.62
CA ALA A 12 -12.44 3.95 -7.98
C ALA A 12 -11.28 4.16 -6.98
N LEU A 13 -11.34 5.18 -6.12
CA LEU A 13 -10.33 5.46 -5.10
C LEU A 13 -10.51 4.56 -3.86
N ASN A 14 -11.53 3.72 -3.81
CA ASN A 14 -11.76 2.78 -2.71
C ASN A 14 -10.61 1.77 -2.55
N HIS A 15 -9.80 1.52 -3.59
CA HIS A 15 -8.68 0.57 -3.54
C HIS A 15 -7.36 1.22 -3.09
N HIS A 16 -7.33 2.52 -2.85
CA HIS A 16 -6.11 3.23 -2.48
C HIS A 16 -5.64 2.83 -1.08
N CYS A 17 -4.43 2.31 -1.00
CA CYS A 17 -3.75 1.99 0.25
C CYS A 17 -2.80 3.12 0.63
N GLU A 18 -3.13 3.85 1.69
CA GLU A 18 -2.31 4.92 2.27
C GLU A 18 -1.51 4.45 3.49
N ASN A 19 -1.91 3.33 4.09
CA ASN A 19 -1.32 2.82 5.33
C ASN A 19 -0.84 1.38 5.10
N LEU A 20 0.47 1.17 5.22
CA LEU A 20 1.06 -0.15 5.25
C LEU A 20 1.29 -0.57 6.70
N LEU A 21 0.65 -1.66 7.10
CA LEU A 21 0.76 -2.23 8.43
C LEU A 21 1.51 -3.55 8.34
N ILE A 22 2.58 -3.68 9.12
CA ILE A 22 3.37 -4.91 9.22
C ILE A 22 3.03 -5.53 10.57
N TYR A 23 2.64 -6.81 10.52
CA TYR A 23 2.34 -7.62 11.69
C TYR A 23 3.31 -8.79 11.77
N ASP A 24 3.59 -9.25 12.99
CA ASP A 24 4.21 -10.54 13.19
C ASP A 24 3.18 -11.68 12.93
N TRP A 25 3.65 -12.92 12.95
CA TRP A 25 2.79 -14.09 12.73
C TRP A 25 1.77 -14.31 13.85
N ASN A 26 1.93 -13.67 15.01
CA ASN A 26 0.98 -13.71 16.12
C ASN A 26 -0.08 -12.60 16.01
N GLY A 27 0.01 -11.73 15.00
CA GLY A 27 -0.90 -10.61 14.81
C GLY A 27 -0.54 -9.35 15.62
N ASN A 28 0.64 -9.30 16.24
CA ASN A 28 1.10 -8.08 16.90
C ASN A 28 1.60 -7.07 15.86
N PRO A 29 1.23 -5.78 15.96
CA PRO A 29 1.72 -4.75 15.05
C PRO A 29 3.22 -4.50 15.30
N VAL A 30 4.01 -4.59 14.24
CA VAL A 30 5.47 -4.37 14.26
C VAL A 30 5.81 -2.98 13.75
N LYS A 31 5.21 -2.57 12.61
CA LYS A 31 5.44 -1.25 12.01
C LYS A 31 4.20 -0.72 11.29
N ARG A 32 4.12 0.61 11.18
CA ARG A 32 3.16 1.32 10.34
C ARG A 32 3.90 2.35 9.50
N TYR A 33 3.72 2.30 8.18
CA TYR A 33 4.15 3.33 7.26
C TYR A 33 2.93 4.06 6.71
N ILE A 34 3.05 5.38 6.60
CA ILE A 34 2.11 6.24 5.89
C ILE A 34 2.76 6.52 4.53
N LEU A 35 2.11 6.09 3.46
CA LEU A 35 2.66 6.21 2.11
C LEU A 35 2.34 7.60 1.55
N ASP A 36 3.34 8.28 0.98
CA ASP A 36 3.15 9.58 0.34
C ASP A 36 2.26 9.46 -0.91
N ILE A 37 2.44 8.38 -1.68
CA ILE A 37 1.62 8.05 -2.84
C ILE A 37 0.84 6.75 -2.57
N PRO A 38 -0.51 6.78 -2.57
CA PRO A 38 -1.31 5.60 -2.35
C PRO A 38 -1.09 4.51 -3.40
N LEU A 39 -0.96 3.27 -2.95
CA LEU A 39 -0.77 2.11 -3.81
C LEU A 39 -2.10 1.46 -4.19
N TYR A 40 -2.20 1.01 -5.43
CA TYR A 40 -3.29 0.18 -5.94
C TYR A 40 -2.96 -1.31 -5.86
N SER A 41 -1.72 -1.67 -6.22
CA SER A 41 -1.19 -3.03 -6.10
C SER A 41 0.24 -2.98 -5.58
N MET A 42 0.69 -4.05 -4.92
CA MET A 42 2.05 -4.11 -4.37
C MET A 42 2.59 -5.53 -4.31
N ARG A 43 3.92 -5.65 -4.41
CA ARG A 43 4.72 -6.87 -4.24
C ARG A 43 5.91 -6.54 -3.36
N TYR A 44 6.23 -7.46 -2.46
CA TYR A 44 7.38 -7.34 -1.56
C TYR A 44 8.56 -8.12 -2.14
N ASN A 45 9.72 -7.47 -2.23
CA ASN A 45 10.99 -8.08 -2.58
C ASN A 45 11.76 -8.42 -1.31
N ARG A 46 12.03 -9.71 -1.10
CA ARG A 46 12.77 -10.21 0.06
C ARG A 46 14.26 -9.90 0.01
N GLU A 47 14.83 -9.77 -1.18
CA GLU A 47 16.27 -9.58 -1.37
C GLU A 47 16.70 -8.14 -1.04
N THR A 48 15.90 -7.17 -1.50
CA THR A 48 16.16 -5.73 -1.28
C THR A 48 15.43 -5.16 -0.07
N HIS A 49 14.52 -5.93 0.55
CA HIS A 49 13.60 -5.46 1.58
C HIS A 49 12.68 -4.31 1.11
N SER A 50 12.43 -4.19 -0.19
CA SER A 50 11.60 -3.14 -0.78
C SER A 50 10.17 -3.61 -1.10
N ILE A 51 9.24 -2.67 -1.18
CA ILE A 51 7.93 -2.86 -1.82
C ILE A 51 7.92 -2.15 -3.17
N TYR A 52 7.56 -2.89 -4.21
CA TYR A 52 7.22 -2.34 -5.52
C TYR A 52 5.70 -2.29 -5.65
N GLY A 53 5.18 -1.17 -6.15
CA GLY A 53 3.75 -1.02 -6.34
C GLY A 53 3.38 -0.16 -7.53
N ILE A 54 2.13 -0.34 -7.95
CA ILE A 54 1.50 0.52 -8.96
C ILE A 54 0.68 1.56 -8.21
N ALA A 55 0.95 2.83 -8.49
CA ALA A 55 0.15 3.96 -8.03
C ALA A 55 -0.45 4.71 -9.22
N TYR A 56 -1.50 5.50 -8.97
CA TYR A 56 -2.15 6.34 -9.97
C TYR A 56 -2.10 7.79 -9.51
N ASN A 57 -1.29 8.62 -10.18
CA ASN A 57 -1.25 10.06 -9.94
C ASN A 57 -0.53 10.83 -11.07
N PRO A 58 -1.20 11.41 -12.09
CA PRO A 58 -2.51 11.11 -12.67
C PRO A 58 -2.49 9.91 -13.66
N GLU A 59 -1.30 9.46 -14.06
CA GLU A 59 -1.07 8.25 -14.85
C GLU A 59 -0.58 7.10 -13.96
N GLY A 60 -0.59 5.88 -14.50
CA GLY A 60 -0.10 4.69 -13.79
C GLY A 60 1.42 4.74 -13.67
N ILE A 61 1.94 4.86 -12.45
CA ILE A 61 3.37 4.88 -12.16
C ILE A 61 3.78 3.62 -11.40
N LEU A 62 5.02 3.16 -11.64
CA LEU A 62 5.68 2.16 -10.81
C LEU A 62 6.50 2.89 -9.75
N ILE A 63 6.31 2.54 -8.49
CA ILE A 63 7.03 3.13 -7.35
C ILE A 63 7.68 2.03 -6.50
N GLU A 64 8.82 2.36 -5.92
CA GLU A 64 9.53 1.55 -4.94
C GLU A 64 9.55 2.28 -3.60
N TYR A 65 9.29 1.54 -2.52
CA TYR A 65 9.46 1.98 -1.14
C TYR A 65 10.45 1.04 -0.44
N GLU A 66 11.51 1.58 0.13
CA GLU A 66 12.44 0.86 1.01
C GLU A 66 11.83 0.79 2.43
N LEU A 67 11.83 -0.40 3.06
CA LEU A 67 11.17 -0.65 4.35
C LEU A 67 12.15 -0.65 5.55
#